data_AF-A0A6B2XB52-F1
#
_entry.id   AF-A0A6B2XB52-F1
#
_cell.length_a   1.000
_cell.length_b   1.000
_cell.length_c   1.000
_cell.angle_alpha   90.00
_cell.angle_beta   90.00
_cell.angle_gamma   90.00
#
_symmetry.space_group_name_H-M   'P 1'
#
loop_
_entity.id
_entity.type
_entity.pdbx_description
1 polymer ?
#
loop_
_entity_poly.entity_id
_entity_poly.type
_entity_poly.pdbx_seq_one_letter_code
_entity_poly.pdbx_strand_id
1 'polypeptide(L)' 'MEDDELRAKSRLLELHFHDAVVDLARHLHASGTIERIFGRPLPVVVFDMDCPGWEEEATKAANPAELIEDFLA' A
#
# COMPACT_ATOMS: atom_id res chain seq x y z
N MET A 1 -27.57 -9.86 -13.73
CA MET A 1 -28.13 -9.37 -12.44
C MET A 1 -27.36 -9.94 -11.27
N GLU A 2 -27.46 -11.24 -10.94
CA GLU A 2 -26.69 -11.84 -9.82
C GLU A 2 -25.18 -11.81 -10.08
N ASP A 3 -24.75 -12.08 -11.32
CA ASP A 3 -23.34 -11.98 -11.73
C ASP A 3 -22.79 -10.55 -11.67
N ASP A 4 -23.62 -9.52 -11.91
CA ASP A 4 -23.20 -8.12 -11.88
C ASP A 4 -23.01 -7.65 -10.44
N GLU A 5 -23.90 -8.08 -9.53
CA GLU A 5 -23.79 -7.81 -8.11
C GLU A 5 -22.56 -8.50 -7.51
N LEU A 6 -22.30 -9.75 -7.90
CA LEU A 6 -21.11 -10.48 -7.46
C LEU A 6 -19.83 -9.78 -7.93
N ARG A 7 -19.75 -9.38 -9.20
CA ARG A 7 -18.62 -8.61 -9.73
C ARG A 7 -18.41 -7.28 -8.98
N ALA A 8 -19.49 -6.58 -8.66
CA ALA A 8 -19.41 -5.33 -7.90
C ALA A 8 -18.85 -5.56 -6.48
N LYS A 9 -19.31 -6.62 -5.80
CA LYS A 9 -18.80 -6.99 -4.47
C LYS A 9 -17.33 -7.41 -4.51
N SER A 10 -16.92 -8.19 -5.50
CA SER A 10 -15.52 -8.57 -5.69
C SER A 10 -14.62 -7.34 -5.85
N ARG A 11 -15.03 -6.38 -6.70
CA ARG A 11 -14.29 -5.13 -6.89
C ARG A 11 -14.19 -4.30 -5.61
N LEU A 12 -15.26 -4.23 -4.82
CA LEU A 12 -15.23 -3.51 -3.54
C LEU A 12 -14.28 -4.18 -2.54
N LEU A 13 -14.22 -5.51 -2.53
CA LEU A 13 -13.31 -6.26 -1.66
C LEU A 13 -11.85 -6.02 -2.05
N GLU A 14 -11.54 -6.02 -3.36
CA GLU A 14 -10.21 -5.69 -3.88
C GLU A 14 -9.78 -4.28 -3.47
N LEU A 15 -10.66 -3.29 -3.67
CA LEU A 15 -10.38 -1.90 -3.26
C LEU A 15 -10.14 -1.79 -1.75
N HIS A 16 -10.96 -2.47 -0.94
CA HIS A 16 -10.78 -2.47 0.50
C HIS A 16 -9.47 -3.13 0.93
N PHE A 17 -9.06 -4.19 0.24
CA PHE A 17 -7.77 -4.82 0.47
C PHE A 17 -6.61 -3.87 0.16
N HIS A 18 -6.67 -3.15 -0.97
CA HIS A 18 -5.67 -2.15 -1.33
C HIS A 18 -5.55 -1.05 -0.27
N ASP A 19 -6.69 -0.50 0.17
CA ASP A 19 -6.73 0.51 1.24
C ASP A 19 -6.10 -0.03 2.53
N ALA A 20 -6.43 -1.26 2.92
CA ALA A 20 -5.90 -1.88 4.14
C ALA A 20 -4.38 -2.09 4.10
N VAL A 21 -3.82 -2.48 2.95
CA VAL A 21 -2.36 -2.62 2.76
C VAL A 21 -1.66 -1.27 2.91
N VAL A 22 -2.20 -0.23 2.25
CA VAL A 22 -1.66 1.13 2.33
C VAL A 22 -1.75 1.66 3.76
N ASP A 23 -2.89 1.50 4.43
CA ASP A 23 -3.10 1.97 5.79
C ASP A 23 -2.20 1.27 6.80
N LEU A 24 -1.93 -0.03 6.62
CA LEU A 24 -0.97 -0.75 7.44
C LEU A 24 0.43 -0.16 7.32
N ALA A 25 0.90 0.08 6.10
CA ALA A 25 2.21 0.69 5.87
C ALA A 25 2.30 2.08 6.52
N ARG A 26 1.27 2.91 6.33
CA ARG A 26 1.18 4.24 6.96
C ARG A 26 1.17 4.15 8.48
N HIS A 27 0.49 3.15 9.05
CA HIS A 27 0.50 2.92 10.48
C HIS A 27 1.88 2.50 11.01
N LEU A 28 2.62 1.67 10.27
CA LEU A 28 3.98 1.26 10.65
C LEU A 28 4.95 2.45 10.70
N HIS A 29 4.79 3.41 9.78
CA HIS A 29 5.47 4.70 9.82
C HIS A 29 5.01 5.56 11.00
N ALA A 30 3.71 5.83 11.10
CA ALA A 30 3.15 6.74 12.10
C ALA A 30 3.37 6.25 13.55
N SER A 31 3.40 4.94 13.76
CA SER A 31 3.70 4.34 15.07
C SER A 31 5.19 4.34 15.43
N GLY A 32 6.08 4.73 14.51
CA GLY A 32 7.53 4.63 14.67
C GLY A 32 8.04 3.20 14.72
N THR A 33 7.21 2.21 14.34
CA THR A 33 7.57 0.78 14.43
C THR A 33 8.76 0.45 13.53
N ILE A 34 8.80 1.03 12.32
CA ILE A 34 9.90 0.82 11.37
C ILE A 34 11.22 1.32 11.97
N GLU A 35 11.26 2.57 12.42
CA GLU A 35 12.46 3.15 13.00
C GLU A 35 12.90 2.41 14.26
N ARG A 36 11.96 2.01 15.13
CA ARG A 36 12.25 1.24 16.33
C ARG A 36 12.92 -0.11 16.03
N ILE A 37 12.53 -0.79 14.95
CA ILE A 37 13.05 -2.11 14.59
C ILE A 37 14.38 -1.99 13.82
N PHE A 38 14.45 -1.06 12.86
CA PHE A 38 15.56 -0.97 11.92
C PHE A 38 16.58 0.14 12.24
N GLY A 39 16.30 0.98 13.23
CA GLY A 39 17.17 2.09 13.66
C GLY A 39 17.18 3.30 12.74
N ARG A 40 16.34 3.32 11.70
CA ARG A 40 16.18 4.42 10.74
C ARG A 40 14.83 4.34 10.02
N PRO A 41 14.31 5.43 9.42
CA PRO A 41 13.18 5.35 8.51
C PRO A 41 13.54 4.52 7.26
N LEU A 42 12.60 3.69 6.80
CA LEU A 42 12.74 2.85 5.60
C LEU A 42 11.43 2.84 4.83
N PRO A 43 11.45 3.01 3.49
CA PRO A 43 10.24 2.91 2.69
C PRO A 43 9.70 1.48 2.69
N VAL A 44 8.38 1.35 2.62
CA VAL A 44 7.65 0.09 2.45
C VAL A 44 7.25 -0.02 0.98
N VAL A 45 7.82 -0.98 0.26
CA VAL A 45 7.45 -1.24 -1.13
C VAL A 45 6.24 -2.16 -1.16
N VAL A 46 5.17 -1.73 -1.83
CA VAL A 46 3.96 -2.54 -2.03
C VAL A 46 4.06 -3.23 -3.38
N PHE A 47 3.98 -4.55 -3.37
CA PHE A 47 4.05 -5.40 -4.55
C PHE A 47 2.97 -6.47 -4.48
N ASP A 48 2.18 -6.59 -5.55
CA ASP A 48 1.14 -7.60 -5.69
C ASP A 48 1.18 -8.18 -7.11
N MET A 49 1.34 -9.50 -7.23
CA MET A 49 1.43 -10.19 -8.52
C MET A 49 0.10 -10.18 -9.28
N ASP A 50 -1.01 -10.09 -8.56
CA ASP A 50 -2.35 -10.08 -9.14
C ASP A 50 -2.79 -8.67 -9.56
N CYS A 51 -2.02 -7.63 -9.19
CA CYS A 51 -2.25 -6.23 -9.54
C CYS A 51 -1.03 -5.58 -10.23
N PRO A 52 -0.63 -6.07 -11.42
CA PRO A 52 0.51 -5.50 -12.14
C PRO A 52 0.26 -4.06 -12.57
N GLY A 53 1.25 -3.20 -12.36
CA GLY A 53 1.20 -1.77 -12.69
C GLY A 53 0.70 -0.88 -11.55
N TRP A 54 0.26 -1.45 -10.42
CA TRP A 54 -0.17 -0.70 -9.24
C TRP A 54 0.99 -0.36 -8.29
N GLU A 55 2.14 -1.01 -8.44
CA GLU A 55 3.23 -1.02 -7.46
C GLU A 55 3.76 0.38 -7.15
N GLU A 56 3.95 1.21 -8.18
CA GLU A 56 4.45 2.57 -8.02
C GLU A 56 3.44 3.47 -7.29
N GLU A 57 2.16 3.41 -7.67
CA GLU A 57 1.09 4.17 -7.03
C GLU A 57 0.89 3.73 -5.57
N ALA A 58 0.83 2.42 -5.34
CA ALA A 58 0.68 1.84 -4.01
C ALA A 58 1.84 2.21 -3.09
N THR A 59 3.07 2.11 -3.61
CA THR A 59 4.28 2.47 -2.86
C THR A 59 4.32 3.96 -2.55
N LYS A 60 3.90 4.84 -3.47
CA LYS A 60 3.76 6.28 -3.16
C LYS A 60 2.72 6.53 -2.07
N ALA A 61 1.57 5.87 -2.14
CA ALA A 61 0.49 6.05 -1.17
C ALA A 61 0.83 5.52 0.24
N ALA A 62 1.66 4.48 0.31
CA ALA A 62 2.05 3.79 1.54
C ALA A 62 3.10 4.54 2.39
N ASN A 63 3.80 5.53 1.82
CA ASN A 63 4.99 6.12 2.42
C ASN A 63 4.92 7.65 2.58
N PRO A 64 5.67 8.22 3.54
CA PRO A 64 6.00 9.65 3.53
C PRO A 64 6.69 10.06 2.22
N ALA A 65 6.35 11.23 1.67
CA ALA A 65 6.84 11.67 0.36
C ALA A 65 8.37 11.81 0.36
N GLU A 66 8.93 12.40 1.40
CA GLU A 66 10.36 12.62 1.57
C GLU A 66 11.19 11.32 1.59
N LEU A 67 10.56 10.18 1.91
CA LEU A 67 11.23 8.89 2.02
C LEU A 67 11.24 8.10 0.72
N ILE A 68 10.33 8.44 -0.21
CA ILE A 68 10.16 7.72 -1.47
C ILE A 68 10.68 8.50 -2.68
N GLU A 69 10.90 9.81 -2.57
CA GLU A 69 11.52 10.63 -3.61
C GLU A 69 12.86 10.05 -4.08
N ASP A 70 13.77 9.73 -3.15
CA ASP A 70 15.08 9.14 -3.49
C ASP A 70 14.97 7.71 -4.04
N PHE A 71 13.92 6.97 -3.69
CA PHE A 71 13.71 5.60 -4.16
C PHE A 71 13.18 5.55 -5.61
N LEU A 72 12.47 6.60 -6.04
CA LEU A 72 11.82 6.69 -7.34
C LEU A 72 12.57 7.55 -8.37
N ALA A 73 13.72 8.13 -7.98
CA ALA A 73 14.60 8.92 -8.84
C ALA A 73 15.48 8.04 -9.76
#